data_AF-A0A3A0B133-F1
#
_entry.id   AF-A0A3A0B133-F1
#
_cell.length_a   1.000
_cell.length_b   1.000
_cell.length_c   1.000
_cell.angle_alpha   90.00
_cell.angle_beta   90.00
_cell.angle_gamma   90.00
#
_symmetry.space_group_name_H-M   'P 1'
#
loop_
_entity.id
_entity.type
_entity.pdbx_description
1 polymer ?
#
loop_
_entity_poly.entity_id
_entity_poly.type
_entity_poly.pdbx_seq_one_letter_code
_entity_poly.pdbx_strand_id
1 'polypeptide(L)'
;MQATYRGDELNRVERVTHNRSGLWIAIAITVLGLLVFTGVFNFLIPDFGANLDGLALILLGLIFSLVPAALWLAFFYQFDRLEPEPKQMVFNVFVLGALIAGALHAPLVDGLFGFRDWQYNSWWAHLLGGILIVGIIEQTLVYLAVRFSVFSHPEFDERVDGVIYAIAAGLGMATVYNFQYVVASGGVDLDIGSIRMVVNALAYASFSGVLGYFIGQMRFEKVPIYYMPMGLLIAATFNGLFFFLLERTFSGGLNYNPWSDLIFAAAIAIIVLALVFWLIERANEETLRVARQPLRSEPGFDAIGTPGLAPAPAESTPPTVAVYPEETPPAAPSDAAQTGPSAHEENA
;
A
#
# COMPACT_ATOMS: atom_id res chain seq x y z
N MET A 1 -31.72 8.56 -18.59
CA MET A 1 -30.30 8.70 -18.24
C MET A 1 -30.09 9.31 -16.85
N GLN A 2 -30.53 10.54 -16.57
CA GLN A 2 -30.33 11.16 -15.24
C GLN A 2 -30.97 10.41 -14.06
N ALA A 3 -32.18 9.86 -14.22
CA ALA A 3 -32.85 9.12 -13.14
C ALA A 3 -32.17 7.78 -12.80
N THR A 4 -31.61 7.11 -13.81
CA THR A 4 -30.85 5.85 -13.65
C THR A 4 -29.51 6.14 -12.95
N TYR A 5 -28.75 7.12 -13.46
CA TYR A 5 -27.50 7.58 -12.86
C TYR A 5 -27.66 7.99 -11.39
N ARG A 6 -28.74 8.71 -11.07
CA ARG A 6 -29.07 9.11 -9.70
C ARG A 6 -29.36 7.90 -8.78
N GLY A 7 -30.03 6.88 -9.29
CA GLY A 7 -30.33 5.66 -8.53
C GLY A 7 -29.06 4.86 -8.21
N ASP A 8 -28.15 4.75 -9.18
CA ASP A 8 -26.89 4.03 -9.02
C ASP A 8 -25.97 4.69 -7.98
N GLU A 9 -25.85 6.02 -8.00
CA GLU A 9 -25.07 6.79 -7.02
C GLU A 9 -25.63 6.72 -5.59
N LEU A 10 -26.96 6.78 -5.43
CA LEU A 10 -27.59 6.63 -4.11
C LEU A 10 -27.37 5.23 -3.52
N ASN A 11 -27.51 4.19 -4.36
CA ASN A 11 -27.21 2.81 -3.97
C ASN A 11 -25.73 2.63 -3.58
N ARG A 12 -24.80 3.31 -4.29
CA ARG A 12 -23.36 3.30 -3.99
C ARG A 12 -23.07 3.88 -2.61
N VAL A 13 -23.70 5.02 -2.27
CA VAL A 13 -23.55 5.67 -0.95
C VAL A 13 -24.12 4.83 0.19
N GLU A 14 -25.27 4.18 -0.02
CA GLU A 14 -25.94 3.37 1.02
C GLU A 14 -25.11 2.13 1.41
N ARG A 15 -24.49 1.45 0.43
CA ARG A 15 -23.64 0.25 0.67
C ARG A 15 -22.46 0.50 1.61
N VAL A 16 -21.93 1.72 1.67
CA VAL A 16 -20.77 2.07 2.52
C VAL A 16 -21.11 2.06 4.01
N THR A 17 -22.32 2.48 4.36
CA THR A 17 -22.68 2.74 5.75
C THR A 17 -23.05 1.48 6.54
N HIS A 18 -23.37 0.38 5.85
CA HIS A 18 -24.26 -0.63 6.45
C HIS A 18 -23.70 -2.01 6.76
N ASN A 19 -22.37 -2.26 6.73
CA ASN A 19 -21.92 -3.62 7.05
C ASN A 19 -20.55 -3.79 7.73
N ARG A 20 -20.44 -3.39 9.01
CA ARG A 20 -19.29 -3.79 9.85
C ARG A 20 -19.25 -5.30 10.14
N SER A 21 -20.39 -6.00 10.10
CA SER A 21 -20.49 -7.42 10.48
C SER A 21 -19.79 -8.38 9.51
N GLY A 22 -19.92 -8.14 8.20
CA GLY A 22 -19.24 -8.96 7.18
C GLY A 22 -17.72 -8.87 7.24
N LEU A 23 -17.19 -7.75 7.77
CA LEU A 23 -15.75 -7.57 7.90
C LEU A 23 -15.14 -8.48 8.97
N TRP A 24 -15.76 -8.52 10.15
CA TRP A 24 -15.31 -9.37 11.24
C TRP A 24 -15.35 -10.85 10.88
N ILE A 25 -16.33 -11.26 10.07
CA ILE A 25 -16.41 -12.63 9.54
C ILE A 25 -15.23 -12.90 8.60
N ALA A 26 -14.92 -11.99 7.67
CA ALA A 26 -13.78 -12.14 6.75
C ALA A 26 -12.45 -12.23 7.51
N ILE A 27 -12.25 -11.38 8.53
CA ILE A 27 -11.08 -11.43 9.42
C ILE A 27 -11.03 -12.79 10.12
N ALA A 28 -12.13 -13.22 10.75
CA ALA A 28 -12.17 -14.48 11.50
C ALA A 28 -11.88 -15.69 10.61
N ILE A 29 -12.45 -15.75 9.40
CA ILE A 29 -12.20 -16.83 8.44
C ILE A 29 -10.74 -16.83 8.00
N THR A 30 -10.18 -15.67 7.67
CA THR A 30 -8.80 -15.56 7.20
C THR A 30 -7.81 -15.95 8.29
N VAL A 31 -8.00 -15.41 9.51
CA VAL A 31 -7.16 -15.74 10.66
C VAL A 31 -7.28 -17.22 11.01
N LEU A 32 -8.50 -17.78 11.06
CA LEU A 32 -8.69 -19.21 11.31
C LEU A 32 -8.01 -20.05 10.23
N GLY A 33 -8.15 -19.69 8.95
CA GLY A 33 -7.50 -20.39 7.85
C GLY A 33 -5.97 -20.37 7.96
N LEU A 34 -5.39 -19.23 8.30
CA LEU A 34 -3.95 -19.09 8.54
C LEU A 34 -3.47 -19.86 9.77
N LEU A 35 -4.25 -19.84 10.86
CA LEU A 35 -3.94 -20.61 12.09
C LEU A 35 -4.04 -22.12 11.87
N VAL A 36 -5.02 -22.58 11.09
CA VAL A 36 -5.12 -23.99 10.69
C VAL A 36 -3.94 -24.35 9.81
N PHE A 37 -3.62 -23.51 8.82
CA PHE A 37 -2.47 -23.73 7.93
C PHE A 37 -1.17 -23.87 8.72
N THR A 38 -0.82 -22.91 9.58
CA THR A 38 0.41 -22.99 10.39
C THR A 38 0.32 -24.11 11.43
N GLY A 39 -0.81 -24.27 12.10
CA GLY A 39 -1.01 -25.27 13.15
C GLY A 39 -0.89 -26.71 12.68
N VAL A 40 -1.33 -27.03 11.46
CA VAL A 40 -1.15 -28.36 10.86
C VAL A 40 0.33 -28.73 10.79
N PHE A 41 1.17 -27.84 10.27
CA PHE A 41 2.61 -28.12 10.09
C PHE A 41 3.43 -27.99 11.37
N ASN A 42 2.96 -27.22 12.35
CA ASN A 42 3.65 -27.06 13.64
C ASN A 42 3.26 -28.15 14.66
N PHE A 43 2.03 -28.64 14.65
CA PHE A 43 1.53 -29.55 15.70
C PHE A 43 1.15 -30.95 15.20
N LEU A 44 0.64 -31.09 13.96
CA LEU A 44 0.17 -32.39 13.46
C LEU A 44 1.24 -33.15 12.69
N ILE A 45 2.01 -32.44 11.87
CA ILE A 45 3.05 -33.01 11.01
C ILE A 45 4.36 -32.19 11.09
N PRO A 46 4.97 -32.09 12.28
CA PRO A 46 6.29 -31.48 12.41
C PRO A 46 7.31 -32.22 11.53
N ASP A 47 8.30 -31.50 11.02
CA ASP A 47 9.39 -32.01 10.18
C ASP A 47 8.95 -32.67 8.85
N PHE A 48 7.69 -32.46 8.42
CA PHE A 48 7.16 -33.05 7.18
C PHE A 48 8.03 -32.77 5.95
N GLY A 49 8.70 -31.62 5.91
CA GLY A 49 9.60 -31.23 4.82
C GLY A 49 11.01 -31.81 4.88
N ALA A 50 11.47 -32.33 6.02
CA ALA A 50 12.88 -32.62 6.26
C ALA A 50 13.48 -33.74 5.38
N ASN A 51 12.62 -34.58 4.78
CA ASN A 51 13.04 -35.69 3.93
C ASN A 51 12.43 -35.63 2.52
N LEU A 52 11.86 -34.49 2.13
CA LEU A 52 11.24 -34.35 0.82
C LEU A 52 12.25 -33.85 -0.20
N ASP A 53 12.31 -34.53 -1.35
CA ASP A 53 13.17 -34.19 -2.45
C ASP A 53 12.40 -34.09 -3.78
N GLY A 54 13.07 -33.54 -4.79
CA GLY A 54 12.57 -33.42 -6.16
C GLY A 54 11.17 -32.80 -6.25
N LEU A 55 10.24 -33.54 -6.86
CA LEU A 55 8.89 -33.07 -7.15
C LEU A 55 8.06 -32.82 -5.89
N ALA A 56 8.25 -33.61 -4.83
CA ALA A 56 7.46 -33.47 -3.60
C ALA A 56 7.77 -32.14 -2.90
N LEU A 57 9.05 -31.77 -2.83
CA LEU A 57 9.48 -30.49 -2.26
C LEU A 57 8.94 -29.30 -3.08
N ILE A 58 8.93 -29.41 -4.41
CA ILE A 58 8.37 -28.38 -5.29
C ILE A 58 6.87 -28.20 -5.03
N LEU A 59 6.09 -29.29 -5.00
CA LEU A 59 4.65 -29.22 -4.74
C LEU A 59 4.36 -28.63 -3.35
N LEU A 60 5.15 -29.02 -2.35
CA LEU A 60 5.04 -28.48 -1.00
C LEU A 60 5.32 -26.98 -0.96
N GLY A 61 6.41 -26.54 -1.59
CA GLY A 61 6.76 -25.13 -1.72
C GLY A 61 5.64 -24.33 -2.37
N LEU A 62 5.03 -24.87 -3.43
CA LEU A 62 3.89 -24.21 -4.08
C LEU A 62 2.69 -24.07 -3.13
N ILE A 63 2.34 -25.12 -2.39
CA ILE A 63 1.24 -25.07 -1.42
C ILE A 63 1.52 -24.03 -0.34
N PHE A 64 2.71 -24.08 0.25
CA PHE A 64 3.09 -23.19 1.36
C PHE A 64 3.17 -21.72 0.96
N SER A 65 3.47 -21.47 -0.31
CA SER A 65 3.58 -20.12 -0.83
C SER A 65 2.24 -19.56 -1.28
N LEU A 66 1.44 -20.39 -1.96
CA LEU A 66 0.18 -19.97 -2.57
C LEU A 66 -0.95 -19.88 -1.55
N VAL A 67 -1.02 -20.76 -0.55
CA VAL A 67 -2.14 -20.78 0.41
C VAL A 67 -2.20 -19.49 1.24
N PRO A 68 -1.13 -19.01 1.89
CA PRO A 68 -1.18 -17.74 2.62
C PRO A 68 -1.47 -16.55 1.70
N ALA A 69 -0.86 -16.54 0.51
CA ALA A 69 -1.05 -15.44 -0.44
C ALA A 69 -2.49 -15.38 -0.96
N ALA A 70 -3.11 -16.53 -1.26
CA ALA A 70 -4.50 -16.62 -1.69
C ALA A 70 -5.48 -16.25 -0.57
N LEU A 71 -5.22 -16.66 0.68
CA LEU A 71 -6.03 -16.27 1.84
C LEU A 71 -6.00 -14.75 2.04
N TRP A 72 -4.83 -14.13 1.98
CA TRP A 72 -4.72 -12.66 2.06
C TRP A 72 -5.36 -11.96 0.86
N LEU A 73 -5.20 -12.49 -0.36
CA LEU A 73 -5.83 -11.91 -1.55
C LEU A 73 -7.35 -11.94 -1.44
N ALA A 74 -7.91 -13.08 -1.02
CA ALA A 74 -9.34 -13.23 -0.81
C ALA A 74 -9.86 -12.34 0.34
N PHE A 75 -9.04 -12.09 1.36
CA PHE A 75 -9.35 -11.18 2.44
C PHE A 75 -9.43 -9.73 1.95
N PHE A 76 -8.40 -9.22 1.27
CA PHE A 76 -8.37 -7.85 0.77
C PHE A 76 -9.40 -7.60 -0.33
N TYR A 77 -9.68 -8.59 -1.18
CA TYR A 77 -10.73 -8.47 -2.19
C TYR A 77 -12.12 -8.24 -1.57
N GLN A 78 -12.37 -8.66 -0.33
CA GLN A 78 -13.63 -8.40 0.38
C GLN A 78 -13.75 -6.99 0.96
N PHE A 79 -12.68 -6.18 0.90
CA PHE A 79 -12.71 -4.76 1.30
C PHE A 79 -13.17 -3.85 0.18
N ASP A 80 -12.99 -4.28 -1.06
CA ASP A 80 -13.52 -3.60 -2.22
C ASP A 80 -15.02 -3.87 -2.34
N ARG A 81 -15.82 -2.98 -1.72
CA ARG A 81 -17.27 -3.18 -1.49
C ARG A 81 -18.15 -2.25 -2.30
N LEU A 82 -17.57 -1.17 -2.82
CA LEU A 82 -18.30 -0.18 -3.59
C LEU A 82 -18.64 -0.76 -4.95
N GLU A 83 -17.61 -1.17 -5.69
CA GLU A 83 -17.66 -1.76 -7.03
C GLU A 83 -16.56 -2.84 -7.15
N PRO A 84 -16.82 -4.09 -6.72
CA PRO A 84 -15.80 -5.13 -6.67
C PRO A 84 -15.15 -5.38 -8.03
N GLU A 85 -13.83 -5.24 -8.09
CA GLU A 85 -13.04 -5.42 -9.31
C GLU A 85 -13.23 -6.80 -9.96
N PRO A 86 -13.13 -6.93 -11.30
CA PRO A 86 -13.20 -8.22 -11.95
C PRO A 86 -12.12 -9.17 -11.42
N LYS A 87 -12.53 -10.29 -10.82
CA LYS A 87 -11.62 -11.29 -10.21
C LYS A 87 -10.48 -11.71 -11.14
N GLN A 88 -10.75 -11.76 -12.44
CA GLN A 88 -9.75 -12.10 -13.45
C GLN A 88 -8.66 -11.04 -13.56
N MET A 89 -8.97 -9.75 -13.46
CA MET A 89 -7.96 -8.69 -13.48
C MET A 89 -7.08 -8.74 -12.24
N VAL A 90 -7.68 -8.86 -11.05
CA VAL A 90 -6.94 -9.02 -9.79
C VAL A 90 -6.00 -10.23 -9.86
N PHE A 91 -6.50 -11.37 -10.35
CA PHE A 91 -5.69 -12.57 -10.55
C PHE A 91 -4.57 -12.38 -11.58
N ASN A 92 -4.84 -11.70 -12.69
CA ASN A 92 -3.82 -11.41 -13.71
C ASN A 92 -2.70 -10.53 -13.16
N VAL A 93 -3.04 -9.52 -12.34
CA VAL A 93 -2.04 -8.66 -11.69
C VAL A 93 -1.22 -9.43 -10.65
N PHE A 94 -1.86 -10.33 -9.89
CA PHE A 94 -1.16 -11.27 -9.02
C PHE A 94 -0.15 -12.14 -9.78
N VAL A 95 -0.58 -12.77 -10.88
CA VAL A 95 0.31 -13.58 -11.72
C VAL A 95 1.43 -12.73 -12.32
N LEU A 96 1.13 -11.52 -12.78
CA LEU A 96 2.14 -10.60 -13.31
C LEU A 96 3.18 -10.22 -12.26
N GLY A 97 2.76 -9.93 -11.02
CA GLY A 97 3.66 -9.67 -9.90
C GLY A 97 4.60 -10.85 -9.63
N ALA A 98 4.07 -12.08 -9.62
CA ALA A 98 4.88 -13.28 -9.49
C ALA A 98 5.89 -13.43 -10.64
N LEU A 99 5.45 -13.27 -11.90
CA LEU A 99 6.33 -13.39 -13.06
C LEU A 99 7.44 -12.34 -13.05
N ILE A 100 7.11 -11.09 -12.73
CA ILE A 100 8.09 -9.99 -12.66
C ILE A 100 9.09 -10.22 -11.53
N ALA A 101 8.65 -10.64 -10.35
CA ALA A 101 9.55 -10.99 -9.24
C ALA A 101 10.51 -12.12 -9.65
N GLY A 102 9.97 -13.21 -10.19
CA GLY A 102 10.76 -14.37 -10.60
C GLY A 102 11.75 -14.05 -11.72
N ALA A 103 11.41 -13.14 -12.64
CA ALA A 103 12.25 -12.81 -13.79
C ALA A 103 13.26 -11.69 -13.51
N LEU A 104 12.89 -10.65 -12.77
CA LEU A 104 13.67 -9.41 -12.68
C LEU A 104 14.35 -9.20 -11.33
N HIS A 105 13.86 -9.78 -10.23
CA HIS A 105 14.42 -9.50 -8.90
C HIS A 105 15.91 -9.87 -8.81
N ALA A 106 16.26 -11.13 -9.08
CA ALA A 106 17.65 -11.58 -8.94
C ALA A 106 18.63 -10.89 -9.92
N PRO A 107 18.31 -10.72 -11.22
CA PRO A 107 19.18 -9.96 -12.13
C PRO A 107 19.40 -8.51 -11.72
N LEU A 108 18.39 -7.86 -11.11
CA LEU A 108 18.52 -6.48 -10.65
C LEU A 108 19.28 -6.41 -9.33
N VAL A 109 18.85 -7.13 -8.30
CA VAL A 109 19.43 -7.03 -6.95
C VAL A 109 20.84 -7.61 -6.90
N ASP A 110 21.02 -8.85 -7.39
CA ASP A 110 22.31 -9.53 -7.33
C ASP A 110 23.15 -9.25 -8.58
N GLY A 111 22.53 -9.25 -9.77
CA GLY A 111 23.27 -9.05 -11.02
C GLY A 111 23.80 -7.62 -11.22
N LEU A 112 22.99 -6.60 -10.93
CA LEU A 112 23.38 -5.20 -11.14
C LEU A 112 24.09 -4.58 -9.93
N PHE A 113 23.62 -4.88 -8.71
CA PHE A 113 24.16 -4.26 -7.49
C PHE A 113 25.10 -5.17 -6.69
N GLY A 114 25.24 -6.46 -7.06
CA GLY A 114 26.06 -7.41 -6.32
C GLY A 114 25.63 -7.54 -4.86
N PHE A 115 24.35 -7.33 -4.55
CA PHE A 115 23.90 -7.09 -3.18
C PHE A 115 24.30 -8.22 -2.23
N ARG A 116 24.18 -9.48 -2.67
CA ARG A 116 24.58 -10.66 -1.90
C ARG A 116 26.06 -10.69 -1.49
N ASP A 117 26.94 -10.05 -2.25
CA ASP A 117 28.39 -10.06 -1.99
C ASP A 117 28.79 -9.18 -0.81
N TRP A 118 27.98 -8.18 -0.47
CA TRP A 118 28.35 -7.17 0.53
C TRP A 118 27.29 -6.88 1.59
N GLN A 119 26.04 -7.35 1.43
CA GLN A 119 24.95 -7.05 2.37
C GLN A 119 25.31 -7.41 3.83
N TYR A 120 26.10 -8.47 4.04
CA TYR A 120 26.49 -8.91 5.38
C TYR A 120 27.82 -8.31 5.89
N ASN A 121 28.46 -7.40 5.14
CA ASN A 121 29.73 -6.78 5.56
C ASN A 121 29.59 -5.90 6.80
N SER A 122 28.42 -5.30 7.01
CA SER A 122 28.11 -4.56 8.22
C SER A 122 26.60 -4.45 8.43
N TRP A 123 26.20 -4.17 9.67
CA TRP A 123 24.81 -3.89 10.02
C TRP A 123 24.18 -2.78 9.15
N TRP A 124 24.93 -1.69 8.91
CA TRP A 124 24.46 -0.57 8.09
C TRP A 124 24.34 -0.94 6.61
N ALA A 125 25.22 -1.80 6.10
CA ALA A 125 25.14 -2.29 4.73
C ALA A 125 23.86 -3.11 4.52
N HIS A 126 23.55 -4.02 5.45
CA HIS A 126 22.33 -4.82 5.40
C HIS A 126 21.07 -3.95 5.47
N LEU A 127 21.03 -2.98 6.40
CA LEU A 127 19.89 -2.09 6.59
C LEU A 127 19.67 -1.14 5.40
N LEU A 128 20.71 -0.39 5.01
CA LEU A 128 20.61 0.60 3.95
C LEU A 128 20.46 -0.06 2.58
N GLY A 129 21.13 -1.18 2.33
CA GLY A 129 20.93 -1.95 1.10
C GLY A 129 19.55 -2.60 1.04
N GLY A 130 19.04 -3.11 2.16
CA GLY A 130 17.66 -3.59 2.25
C GLY A 130 16.64 -2.51 1.88
N ILE A 131 16.82 -1.26 2.34
CA ILE A 131 15.91 -0.14 2.02
C ILE A 131 16.13 0.39 0.60
N LEU A 132 17.36 0.76 0.26
CA LEU A 132 17.68 1.52 -0.95
C LEU A 132 17.81 0.65 -2.20
N ILE A 133 18.00 -0.66 -2.05
CA ILE A 133 18.14 -1.59 -3.18
C ILE A 133 16.95 -2.52 -3.21
N VAL A 134 16.82 -3.42 -2.23
CA VAL A 134 15.72 -4.42 -2.21
C VAL A 134 14.36 -3.72 -2.17
N GLY A 135 14.15 -2.86 -1.17
CA GLY A 135 12.91 -2.11 -0.99
C GLY A 135 12.52 -1.30 -2.22
N ILE A 136 13.46 -0.49 -2.75
CA ILE A 136 13.19 0.34 -3.94
C ILE A 136 12.90 -0.51 -5.17
N ILE A 137 13.70 -1.55 -5.44
CA ILE A 137 13.51 -2.41 -6.62
C ILE A 137 12.15 -3.08 -6.53
N GLU A 138 11.83 -3.75 -5.42
CA GLU A 138 10.59 -4.52 -5.30
C GLU A 138 9.36 -3.64 -5.38
N GLN A 139 9.34 -2.48 -4.71
CA GLN A 139 8.21 -1.56 -4.80
C GLN A 139 8.12 -0.89 -6.18
N THR A 140 9.25 -0.72 -6.88
CA THR A 140 9.23 -0.33 -8.29
C THR A 140 8.60 -1.42 -9.15
N LEU A 141 8.92 -2.71 -8.93
CA LEU A 141 8.32 -3.81 -9.68
C LEU A 141 6.80 -3.87 -9.48
N VAL A 142 6.31 -3.66 -8.26
CA VAL A 142 4.87 -3.53 -7.97
C VAL A 142 4.26 -2.35 -8.72
N TYR A 143 4.89 -1.18 -8.66
CA TYR A 143 4.43 0.00 -9.40
C TYR A 143 4.34 -0.29 -10.89
N LEU A 144 5.37 -0.89 -11.50
CA LEU A 144 5.39 -1.21 -12.92
C LEU A 144 4.31 -2.23 -13.28
N ALA A 145 4.10 -3.26 -12.45
CA ALA A 145 3.06 -4.25 -12.64
C ALA A 145 1.69 -3.57 -12.75
N VAL A 146 1.33 -2.70 -11.80
CA VAL A 146 0.05 -1.97 -11.83
C VAL A 146 0.01 -0.93 -12.96
N ARG A 147 1.09 -0.15 -13.13
CA ARG A 147 1.16 0.97 -14.07
C ARG A 147 1.00 0.56 -15.52
N PHE A 148 1.47 -0.63 -15.88
CA PHE A 148 1.43 -1.13 -17.26
C PHE A 148 0.33 -2.17 -17.52
N SER A 149 -0.32 -2.72 -16.49
CA SER A 149 -1.42 -3.69 -16.68
C SER A 149 -2.80 -3.05 -16.57
N VAL A 150 -3.08 -2.30 -15.50
CA VAL A 150 -4.45 -1.88 -15.15
C VAL A 150 -4.62 -0.36 -15.02
N PHE A 151 -3.53 0.41 -14.90
CA PHE A 151 -3.58 1.88 -14.75
C PHE A 151 -4.22 2.66 -15.91
N SER A 152 -4.44 2.05 -17.06
CA SER A 152 -5.19 2.68 -18.15
C SER A 152 -6.47 1.92 -18.51
N HIS A 153 -6.81 0.90 -17.72
CA HIS A 153 -8.02 0.11 -17.89
C HIS A 153 -9.24 0.88 -17.38
N PRO A 154 -10.40 0.80 -18.04
CA PRO A 154 -11.64 1.47 -17.59
C PRO A 154 -12.11 1.04 -16.20
N GLU A 155 -11.94 -0.24 -15.86
CA GLU A 155 -12.37 -0.81 -14.56
C GLU A 155 -11.63 -0.22 -13.36
N PHE A 156 -10.46 0.39 -13.55
CA PHE A 156 -9.80 1.11 -12.47
C PHE A 156 -10.41 2.52 -12.42
N ASP A 157 -11.53 2.64 -11.71
CA ASP A 157 -12.40 3.81 -11.65
C ASP A 157 -12.55 4.38 -10.23
N GLU A 158 -12.00 3.71 -9.21
CA GLU A 158 -11.91 4.18 -7.84
C GLU A 158 -10.45 4.31 -7.35
N ARG A 159 -10.26 5.17 -6.34
CA ARG A 159 -8.95 5.36 -5.68
C ARG A 159 -8.47 4.08 -4.98
N VAL A 160 -9.40 3.27 -4.46
CA VAL A 160 -9.11 2.06 -3.70
C VAL A 160 -8.57 0.94 -4.60
N ASP A 161 -8.94 0.89 -5.87
CA ASP A 161 -8.45 -0.11 -6.82
C ASP A 161 -6.92 -0.09 -6.94
N GLY A 162 -6.32 1.10 -6.85
CA GLY A 162 -4.86 1.25 -6.79
C GLY A 162 -4.24 0.44 -5.65
N VAL A 163 -4.89 0.43 -4.48
CA VAL A 163 -4.51 -0.36 -3.30
C VAL A 163 -4.70 -1.85 -3.58
N ILE A 164 -5.85 -2.25 -4.12
CA ILE A 164 -6.20 -3.67 -4.36
C ILE A 164 -5.30 -4.31 -5.42
N TYR A 165 -5.04 -3.63 -6.53
CA TYR A 165 -4.14 -4.12 -7.58
C TYR A 165 -2.69 -4.17 -7.12
N ALA A 166 -2.23 -3.19 -6.34
CA ALA A 166 -0.88 -3.24 -5.79
C ALA A 166 -0.73 -4.38 -4.77
N ILE A 167 -1.71 -4.60 -3.88
CA ILE A 167 -1.78 -5.77 -2.99
C ILE A 167 -1.68 -7.07 -3.79
N ALA A 168 -2.44 -7.19 -4.89
CA ALA A 168 -2.41 -8.37 -5.73
C ALA A 168 -1.02 -8.62 -6.30
N ALA A 169 -0.38 -7.59 -6.87
CA ALA A 169 0.99 -7.69 -7.39
C ALA A 169 1.98 -8.09 -6.27
N GLY A 170 1.92 -7.44 -5.11
CA GLY A 170 2.78 -7.75 -3.96
C GLY A 170 2.61 -9.18 -3.45
N LEU A 171 1.38 -9.69 -3.35
CA LEU A 171 1.11 -11.08 -2.97
C LEU A 171 1.63 -12.08 -4.01
N GLY A 172 1.62 -11.72 -5.29
CA GLY A 172 2.28 -12.48 -6.35
C GLY A 172 3.78 -12.59 -6.11
N MET A 173 4.45 -11.48 -5.78
CA MET A 173 5.87 -11.47 -5.44
C MET A 173 6.15 -12.32 -4.19
N ALA A 174 5.35 -12.16 -3.13
CA ALA A 174 5.48 -12.94 -1.90
C ALA A 174 5.37 -14.45 -2.15
N THR A 175 4.53 -14.87 -3.11
CA THR A 175 4.41 -16.28 -3.51
C THR A 175 5.73 -16.80 -4.08
N VAL A 176 6.42 -16.01 -4.91
CA VAL A 176 7.73 -16.40 -5.44
C VAL A 176 8.79 -16.49 -4.35
N TYR A 177 8.84 -15.52 -3.44
CA TYR A 177 9.85 -15.51 -2.39
C TYR A 177 9.63 -16.57 -1.32
N ASN A 178 8.38 -16.85 -0.96
CA ASN A 178 8.04 -17.98 -0.11
C ASN A 178 8.45 -19.30 -0.78
N PHE A 179 8.24 -19.43 -2.11
CA PHE A 179 8.58 -20.65 -2.83
C PHE A 179 10.09 -20.86 -2.87
N GLN A 180 10.83 -19.81 -3.21
CA GLN A 180 12.29 -19.82 -3.18
C GLN A 180 12.83 -20.15 -1.80
N TYR A 181 12.21 -19.64 -0.74
CA TYR A 181 12.58 -19.97 0.63
C TYR A 181 12.43 -21.46 0.95
N VAL A 182 11.31 -22.09 0.59
CA VAL A 182 11.09 -23.53 0.83
C VAL A 182 12.10 -24.39 0.06
N VAL A 183 12.35 -24.03 -1.20
CA VAL A 183 13.32 -24.76 -2.04
C VAL A 183 14.74 -24.59 -1.50
N ALA A 184 15.12 -23.38 -1.09
CA ALA A 184 16.45 -23.09 -0.56
C ALA A 184 16.71 -23.75 0.80
N SER A 185 15.69 -23.90 1.64
CA SER A 185 15.81 -24.58 2.94
C SER A 185 15.74 -26.10 2.86
N GLY A 186 15.48 -26.67 1.68
CA GLY A 186 15.27 -28.11 1.51
C GLY A 186 14.09 -28.66 2.32
N GLY A 187 13.17 -27.80 2.77
CA GLY A 187 12.02 -28.18 3.60
C GLY A 187 12.33 -28.46 5.07
N VAL A 188 13.57 -28.23 5.53
CA VAL A 188 14.02 -28.65 6.88
C VAL A 188 13.42 -27.82 8.03
N ASP A 189 13.00 -26.57 7.78
CA ASP A 189 12.48 -25.65 8.82
C ASP A 189 11.05 -25.16 8.54
N LEU A 190 10.14 -26.05 8.13
CA LEU A 190 8.77 -25.66 7.73
C LEU A 190 7.85 -25.30 8.91
N ASP A 191 8.22 -25.64 10.14
CA ASP A 191 7.53 -25.24 11.36
C ASP A 191 7.51 -23.71 11.49
N ILE A 192 8.68 -23.10 11.71
CA ILE A 192 8.89 -21.64 11.75
C ILE A 192 8.69 -21.05 10.35
N GLY A 193 9.09 -21.77 9.31
CA GLY A 193 8.93 -21.39 7.91
C GLY A 193 7.48 -21.10 7.54
N SER A 194 6.51 -21.90 8.00
CA SER A 194 5.08 -21.67 7.72
C SER A 194 4.60 -20.33 8.28
N ILE A 195 4.98 -19.98 9.51
CA ILE A 195 4.63 -18.70 10.14
C ILE A 195 5.34 -17.56 9.40
N ARG A 196 6.62 -17.72 9.08
CA ARG A 196 7.39 -16.78 8.25
C ARG A 196 6.68 -16.47 6.94
N MET A 197 6.19 -17.48 6.23
CA MET A 197 5.53 -17.32 4.93
C MET A 197 4.20 -16.58 5.04
N VAL A 198 3.43 -16.82 6.12
CA VAL A 198 2.22 -16.05 6.43
C VAL A 198 2.53 -14.58 6.70
N VAL A 199 3.54 -14.33 7.53
CA VAL A 199 3.99 -12.97 7.87
C VAL A 199 4.55 -12.25 6.64
N ASN A 200 5.32 -12.94 5.81
CA ASN A 200 5.85 -12.42 4.56
C ASN A 200 4.72 -12.04 3.58
N ALA A 201 3.74 -12.92 3.36
CA ALA A 201 2.60 -12.60 2.51
C ALA A 201 1.82 -11.37 3.00
N LEU A 202 1.60 -11.26 4.32
CA LEU A 202 0.97 -10.08 4.92
C LEU A 202 1.80 -8.81 4.68
N ALA A 203 3.11 -8.88 4.91
CA ALA A 203 4.00 -7.74 4.77
C ALA A 203 3.98 -7.17 3.34
N TYR A 204 4.10 -8.04 2.33
CA TYR A 204 4.02 -7.64 0.93
C TYR A 204 2.67 -7.04 0.57
N ALA A 205 1.56 -7.62 1.04
CA ALA A 205 0.25 -7.02 0.86
C ALA A 205 0.20 -5.60 1.47
N SER A 206 0.64 -5.44 2.73
CA SER A 206 0.61 -4.15 3.42
C SER A 206 1.47 -3.09 2.73
N PHE A 207 2.73 -3.40 2.40
CA PHE A 207 3.64 -2.41 1.80
C PHE A 207 3.23 -2.03 0.39
N SER A 208 2.80 -3.01 -0.41
CA SER A 208 2.25 -2.74 -1.73
C SER A 208 0.92 -1.98 -1.64
N GLY A 209 0.09 -2.23 -0.63
CA GLY A 209 -1.12 -1.44 -0.37
C GLY A 209 -0.83 0.03 -0.09
N VAL A 210 0.23 0.33 0.67
CA VAL A 210 0.69 1.72 0.87
C VAL A 210 1.06 2.35 -0.46
N LEU A 211 1.88 1.69 -1.28
CA LEU A 211 2.24 2.19 -2.62
C LEU A 211 0.99 2.36 -3.51
N GLY A 212 0.07 1.41 -3.45
CA GLY A 212 -1.17 1.39 -4.20
C GLY A 212 -2.08 2.58 -3.91
N TYR A 213 -2.08 3.08 -2.68
CA TYR A 213 -2.78 4.32 -2.33
C TYR A 213 -2.23 5.51 -3.13
N PHE A 214 -0.91 5.64 -3.25
CA PHE A 214 -0.31 6.72 -4.05
C PHE A 214 -0.61 6.55 -5.55
N ILE A 215 -0.65 5.32 -6.05
CA ILE A 215 -1.04 5.00 -7.43
C ILE A 215 -2.51 5.35 -7.69
N GLY A 216 -3.40 5.06 -6.74
CA GLY A 216 -4.81 5.44 -6.81
C GLY A 216 -4.95 6.96 -6.89
N GLN A 217 -4.36 7.68 -5.93
CA GLN A 217 -4.45 9.14 -5.89
C GLN A 217 -3.88 9.82 -7.14
N MET A 218 -2.73 9.36 -7.66
CA MET A 218 -2.14 9.98 -8.86
C MET A 218 -3.02 9.85 -10.10
N ARG A 219 -3.91 8.85 -10.14
CA ARG A 219 -4.81 8.62 -11.28
C ARG A 219 -5.96 9.63 -11.30
N PHE A 220 -6.54 9.93 -10.14
CA PHE A 220 -7.74 10.76 -10.02
C PHE A 220 -7.47 12.21 -9.62
N GLU A 221 -6.25 12.52 -9.15
CA GLU A 221 -5.88 13.85 -8.69
C GLU A 221 -4.67 14.42 -9.44
N LYS A 222 -4.64 15.75 -9.53
CA LYS A 222 -3.44 16.48 -9.94
C LYS A 222 -2.47 16.55 -8.77
N VAL A 223 -1.62 15.54 -8.67
CA VAL A 223 -0.56 15.46 -7.67
C VAL A 223 0.75 16.07 -8.18
N PRO A 224 1.61 16.61 -7.31
CA PRO A 224 2.93 17.09 -7.71
C PRO A 224 3.84 15.95 -8.15
N ILE A 225 4.87 16.24 -8.97
CA ILE A 225 5.76 15.23 -9.56
C ILE A 225 6.50 14.36 -8.53
N TYR A 226 6.74 14.88 -7.32
CA TYR A 226 7.41 14.16 -6.24
C TYR A 226 6.48 13.22 -5.46
N TYR A 227 5.17 13.25 -5.71
CA TYR A 227 4.19 12.47 -4.94
C TYR A 227 4.40 10.96 -5.07
N MET A 228 4.55 10.47 -6.30
CA MET A 228 4.82 9.04 -6.54
C MET A 228 6.18 8.58 -6.04
N PRO A 229 7.30 9.29 -6.33
CA PRO A 229 8.59 8.96 -5.73
C PRO A 229 8.56 8.91 -4.20
N MET A 230 7.82 9.82 -3.56
CA MET A 230 7.65 9.81 -2.10
C MET A 230 6.90 8.56 -1.61
N GLY A 231 5.78 8.22 -2.25
CA GLY A 231 5.03 7.00 -1.93
C GLY A 231 5.86 5.72 -2.10
N LEU A 232 6.65 5.67 -3.18
CA LEU A 232 7.59 4.59 -3.44
C LEU A 232 8.67 4.50 -2.35
N LEU A 233 9.28 5.61 -1.95
CA LEU A 233 10.29 5.64 -0.89
C LEU A 233 9.70 5.21 0.47
N ILE A 234 8.47 5.62 0.79
CA ILE A 234 7.79 5.20 2.03
C ILE A 234 7.56 3.69 2.02
N ALA A 235 6.97 3.15 0.94
CA ALA A 235 6.73 1.71 0.80
C ALA A 235 8.05 0.92 0.81
N ALA A 236 9.08 1.41 0.10
CA ALA A 236 10.41 0.81 0.05
C ALA A 236 11.09 0.80 1.42
N THR A 237 10.88 1.83 2.24
CA THR A 237 11.41 1.89 3.60
C THR A 237 10.78 0.81 4.47
N PHE A 238 9.45 0.66 4.45
CA PHE A 238 8.79 -0.41 5.21
C PHE A 238 9.22 -1.80 4.73
N ASN A 239 9.29 -2.00 3.41
CA ASN A 239 9.71 -3.25 2.81
C ASN A 239 11.16 -3.61 3.14
N GLY A 240 12.08 -2.65 3.01
CA GLY A 240 13.48 -2.86 3.34
C GLY A 240 13.75 -3.07 4.82
N LEU A 241 13.01 -2.39 5.71
CA LEU A 241 13.06 -2.65 7.15
C LEU A 241 12.57 -4.06 7.47
N PHE A 242 11.51 -4.52 6.81
CA PHE A 242 11.01 -5.86 6.97
C PHE A 242 12.01 -6.91 6.47
N PHE A 243 12.56 -6.73 5.26
CA PHE A 243 13.63 -7.58 4.71
C PHE A 243 14.81 -7.68 5.67
N PHE A 244 15.26 -6.52 6.19
CA PHE A 244 16.35 -6.43 7.13
C PHE A 244 16.13 -7.30 8.38
N LEU A 245 14.94 -7.21 9.00
CA LEU A 245 14.57 -8.02 10.16
C LEU A 245 14.41 -9.49 9.82
N LEU A 246 13.80 -9.80 8.68
CA LEU A 246 13.54 -11.18 8.27
C LEU A 246 14.85 -11.92 7.96
N GLU A 247 15.79 -11.30 7.25
CA GLU A 247 17.07 -11.91 6.88
C GLU A 247 18.10 -11.91 8.01
N ARG A 248 17.95 -11.03 9.01
CA ARG A 248 18.69 -11.16 10.28
C ARG A 248 18.46 -12.52 10.92
N THR A 249 17.31 -13.15 10.64
CA THR A 249 16.97 -14.50 11.10
C THR A 249 17.95 -15.58 10.73
N PHE A 250 18.76 -15.37 9.69
CA PHE A 250 19.71 -16.36 9.20
C PHE A 250 21.17 -16.04 9.51
N SER A 251 21.48 -14.89 10.12
CA SER A 251 22.87 -14.40 10.30
C SER A 251 23.34 -14.31 11.75
N GLY A 252 22.50 -14.63 12.74
CA GLY A 252 22.86 -14.52 14.15
C GLY A 252 23.76 -15.68 14.64
N GLY A 253 24.82 -15.34 15.40
CA GLY A 253 25.72 -16.31 16.05
C GLY A 253 25.05 -17.12 17.18
N LEU A 254 25.86 -17.82 17.99
CA LEU A 254 25.49 -18.90 18.93
C LEU A 254 24.36 -18.65 19.97
N ASN A 255 23.76 -17.44 20.06
CA ASN A 255 22.63 -17.11 20.95
C ASN A 255 21.45 -16.44 20.20
N TYR A 256 21.28 -16.74 18.90
CA TYR A 256 20.25 -16.13 18.08
C TYR A 256 18.86 -16.77 18.31
N ASN A 257 17.83 -15.93 18.51
CA ASN A 257 16.45 -16.37 18.68
C ASN A 257 15.60 -15.96 17.47
N PRO A 258 15.24 -16.88 16.56
CA PRO A 258 14.45 -16.56 15.36
C PRO A 258 13.07 -15.98 15.67
N TRP A 259 12.52 -16.26 16.85
CA TRP A 259 11.20 -15.79 17.25
C TRP A 259 11.16 -14.29 17.51
N SER A 260 12.23 -13.67 18.03
CA SER A 260 12.21 -12.23 18.31
C SER A 260 12.06 -11.44 17.02
N ASP A 261 12.85 -11.79 16.01
CA ASP A 261 12.89 -11.04 14.75
C ASP A 261 11.62 -11.28 13.94
N LEU A 262 11.06 -12.51 13.98
CA LEU A 262 9.77 -12.82 13.38
C LEU A 262 8.62 -12.06 14.05
N ILE A 263 8.62 -11.94 15.38
CA ILE A 263 7.61 -11.15 16.12
C ILE A 263 7.72 -9.67 15.76
N PHE A 264 8.94 -9.11 15.71
CA PHE A 264 9.14 -7.72 15.31
C PHE A 264 8.71 -7.47 13.85
N ALA A 265 9.07 -8.38 12.94
CA ALA A 265 8.66 -8.31 11.54
C ALA A 265 7.13 -8.38 11.39
N ALA A 266 6.47 -9.29 12.13
CA ALA A 266 5.02 -9.40 12.17
C ALA A 266 4.36 -8.13 12.74
N ALA A 267 4.93 -7.55 13.82
CA ALA A 267 4.43 -6.32 14.40
C ALA A 267 4.48 -5.16 13.40
N ILE A 268 5.58 -4.99 12.66
CA ILE A 268 5.68 -3.99 11.59
C ILE A 268 4.63 -4.25 10.51
N ALA A 269 4.49 -5.48 10.04
CA ALA A 269 3.51 -5.83 9.01
C ALA A 269 2.06 -5.52 9.45
N ILE A 270 1.73 -5.77 10.72
CA ILE A 270 0.42 -5.46 11.32
C ILE A 270 0.22 -3.94 11.48
N ILE A 271 1.23 -3.19 11.89
CA ILE A 271 1.17 -1.73 12.00
C ILE A 271 0.91 -1.12 10.62
N VAL A 272 1.62 -1.57 9.60
CA VAL A 272 1.41 -1.08 8.23
C VAL A 272 0.09 -1.56 7.64
N LEU A 273 -0.38 -2.77 8.01
CA LEU A 273 -1.73 -3.22 7.67
C LEU A 273 -2.80 -2.25 8.21
N ALA A 274 -2.67 -1.85 9.49
CA ALA A 274 -3.58 -0.86 10.08
C ALA A 274 -3.53 0.48 9.36
N LEU A 275 -2.33 0.92 8.94
CA LEU A 275 -2.17 2.09 8.09
C LEU A 275 -2.90 1.93 6.75
N VAL A 276 -2.78 0.78 6.08
CA VAL A 276 -3.49 0.49 4.82
C VAL A 276 -5.01 0.57 5.00
N PHE A 277 -5.56 0.01 6.09
CA PHE A 277 -7.00 0.15 6.36
C PHE A 277 -7.43 1.60 6.50
N TRP A 278 -6.66 2.39 7.25
CA TRP A 278 -6.92 3.81 7.37
C TRP A 278 -6.84 4.54 6.02
N LEU A 279 -5.88 4.17 5.15
CA LEU A 279 -5.76 4.71 3.79
C LEU A 279 -6.93 4.30 2.89
N ILE A 280 -7.42 3.07 2.98
CA ILE A 280 -8.60 2.60 2.23
C ILE A 280 -9.85 3.36 2.67
N GLU A 281 -10.08 3.52 3.98
CA GLU A 281 -11.20 4.30 4.50
C GLU A 281 -11.14 5.74 3.99
N ARG A 282 -9.95 6.36 4.03
CA ARG A 282 -9.72 7.70 3.51
C ARG A 282 -9.99 7.80 2.00
N ALA A 283 -9.48 6.86 1.22
CA ALA A 283 -9.68 6.83 -0.23
C ALA A 283 -11.17 6.69 -0.59
N ASN A 284 -11.89 5.81 0.11
CA ASN A 284 -13.33 5.64 -0.03
C ASN A 284 -14.11 6.92 0.28
N GLU A 285 -13.77 7.61 1.38
CA GLU A 285 -14.38 8.89 1.71
C GLU A 285 -14.18 9.93 0.60
N GLU A 286 -12.98 10.01 0.02
CA GLU A 286 -12.67 10.94 -1.05
C GLU A 286 -13.44 10.61 -2.34
N THR A 287 -13.53 9.33 -2.73
CA THR A 287 -14.37 8.87 -3.86
C THR A 287 -15.83 9.28 -3.66
N LEU A 288 -16.39 9.04 -2.48
CA LEU A 288 -17.79 9.39 -2.16
C LEU A 288 -18.03 10.90 -2.12
N ARG A 289 -17.07 11.69 -1.64
CA ARG A 289 -17.20 13.17 -1.61
C ARG A 289 -17.34 13.72 -3.03
N VAL A 290 -16.52 13.24 -3.96
CA VAL A 290 -16.59 13.64 -5.38
C VAL A 290 -17.92 13.20 -6.00
N ALA A 291 -18.34 11.96 -5.75
CA ALA A 291 -19.60 11.42 -6.24
C ALA A 291 -20.85 12.20 -5.76
N ARG A 292 -20.83 12.71 -4.52
CA ARG A 292 -21.94 13.50 -3.93
C ARG A 292 -21.99 14.96 -4.41
N GLN A 293 -20.92 15.50 -4.97
CA GLN A 293 -20.81 16.93 -5.30
C GLN A 293 -21.88 17.40 -6.31
N PRO A 294 -22.18 16.67 -7.41
CA PRO A 294 -23.26 17.04 -8.33
C PRO A 294 -24.64 16.96 -7.69
N LEU A 295 -24.89 16.00 -6.79
CA LEU A 295 -26.18 15.81 -6.14
C LEU A 295 -26.54 16.97 -5.20
N ARG A 296 -25.54 17.55 -4.51
CA ARG A 296 -25.73 18.72 -3.64
C ARG A 296 -26.07 20.00 -4.40
N SER A 297 -25.63 20.12 -5.66
CA SER A 297 -25.91 21.30 -6.48
C SER A 297 -27.34 21.35 -7.04
N GLU A 298 -28.14 20.29 -6.85
CA GLU A 298 -29.54 20.27 -7.27
C GLU A 298 -30.47 20.94 -6.23
N PRO A 299 -31.38 21.83 -6.65
CA PRO A 299 -32.35 22.45 -5.74
C PRO A 299 -33.21 21.39 -5.05
N GLY A 300 -33.17 21.36 -3.71
CA GLY A 300 -33.99 20.47 -2.88
C GLY A 300 -33.28 19.21 -2.34
N PHE A 301 -31.98 19.01 -2.60
CA PHE A 301 -31.21 17.90 -2.02
C PHE A 301 -31.26 17.89 -0.47
N ASP A 302 -31.12 19.07 0.15
CA ASP A 302 -31.20 19.22 1.61
C ASP A 302 -32.63 19.05 2.17
N ALA A 303 -33.67 19.12 1.33
CA ALA A 303 -35.07 18.98 1.74
C ALA A 303 -35.50 17.50 1.82
N ILE A 304 -34.78 16.59 1.15
CA ILE A 304 -35.03 15.16 1.22
C ILE A 304 -34.19 14.62 2.38
N GLY A 305 -34.72 14.75 3.60
CA GLY A 305 -34.15 14.09 4.77
C GLY A 305 -34.05 12.59 4.54
N THR A 306 -32.87 12.11 4.16
CA THR A 306 -32.58 10.69 3.99
C THR A 306 -32.43 10.09 5.39
N PRO A 307 -33.32 9.17 5.81
CA PRO A 307 -33.25 8.59 7.15
C PRO A 307 -31.98 7.72 7.24
N GLY A 308 -31.07 8.04 8.16
CA GLY A 308 -29.93 7.18 8.53
C GLY A 308 -28.54 7.64 8.07
N LEU A 309 -28.42 8.71 7.31
CA LEU A 309 -27.11 9.30 6.96
C LEU A 309 -26.71 10.34 8.00
N ALA A 310 -25.62 10.07 8.72
CA ALA A 310 -25.05 11.05 9.64
C ALA A 310 -24.73 12.36 8.89
N PRO A 311 -25.07 13.54 9.45
CA PRO A 311 -24.67 14.80 8.83
C PRO A 311 -23.16 14.84 8.70
N ALA A 312 -22.67 15.32 7.55
CA ALA A 312 -21.24 15.51 7.36
C ALA A 312 -20.68 16.38 8.51
N PRO A 313 -19.46 16.10 9.02
CA PRO A 313 -18.82 17.01 9.97
C PRO A 313 -18.78 18.40 9.33
N ALA A 314 -19.19 19.41 10.11
CA ALA A 314 -19.26 20.79 9.65
C ALA A 314 -17.95 21.15 8.94
N GLU A 315 -18.06 21.61 7.69
CA GLU A 315 -16.95 22.23 7.00
C GLU A 315 -16.40 23.31 7.92
N SER A 316 -15.16 23.14 8.40
CA SER A 316 -14.40 24.29 8.86
C SER A 316 -14.25 25.16 7.63
N THR A 317 -15.07 26.21 7.55
CA THR A 317 -14.94 27.28 6.58
C THR A 317 -13.45 27.57 6.42
N PRO A 318 -12.89 27.53 5.19
CA PRO A 318 -11.56 28.07 4.97
C PRO A 318 -11.55 29.48 5.55
N PRO A 319 -10.49 29.91 6.27
CA PRO A 319 -10.44 31.27 6.77
C PRO A 319 -10.67 32.20 5.58
N THR A 320 -11.74 33.00 5.67
CA THR A 320 -12.00 34.10 4.75
C THR A 320 -10.73 34.91 4.70
N VAL A 321 -9.99 34.83 3.58
CA VAL A 321 -8.93 35.78 3.31
C VAL A 321 -9.63 37.12 3.25
N ALA A 322 -9.42 37.95 4.27
CA ALA A 322 -9.90 39.31 4.29
C ALA A 322 -9.29 40.00 3.05
N VAL A 323 -10.12 40.26 2.06
CA VAL A 323 -9.81 41.21 1.01
C VAL A 323 -9.80 42.56 1.71
N TYR A 324 -8.61 43.02 2.10
CA TYR A 324 -8.41 44.40 2.51
C TYR A 324 -8.77 45.29 1.31
N PRO A 325 -9.63 46.32 1.47
CA PRO A 325 -9.83 47.29 0.41
C PRO A 325 -8.48 47.91 0.07
N GLU A 326 -8.16 47.99 -1.23
CA GLU A 326 -7.05 48.82 -1.72
C GLU A 326 -7.22 50.23 -1.17
N GLU A 327 -6.34 50.65 -0.26
CA GLU A 327 -6.25 52.05 0.13
C GLU A 327 -5.80 52.86 -1.09
N THR A 328 -6.74 53.60 -1.67
CA THR A 328 -6.45 54.66 -2.63
C THR A 328 -5.38 55.60 -2.05
N PRO A 329 -4.23 55.78 -2.71
CA PRO A 329 -3.20 56.69 -2.24
C PRO A 329 -3.73 58.14 -2.18
N PRO A 330 -3.41 58.94 -1.16
CA PRO A 330 -3.83 60.32 -1.09
C PRO A 330 -3.20 61.14 -2.22
N ALA A 331 -4.03 61.99 -2.84
CA ALA A 331 -3.67 62.88 -3.92
C ALA A 331 -2.48 63.79 -3.53
N ALA A 332 -1.47 63.85 -4.41
CA ALA A 332 -0.35 64.75 -4.28
C ALA A 332 -0.80 66.22 -4.36
N PRO A 333 -0.29 67.13 -3.51
CA PRO A 333 -0.55 68.56 -3.65
C PRO A 333 0.21 69.15 -4.85
N SER A 334 -0.54 69.80 -5.73
CA SER A 334 -0.03 70.72 -6.76
C SER A 334 0.26 72.07 -6.13
N ASP A 335 1.52 72.52 -6.14
CA ASP A 335 1.95 73.75 -6.84
C ASP A 335 3.29 74.31 -6.36
N ALA A 336 4.14 74.53 -7.37
CA ALA A 336 4.98 75.70 -7.62
C ALA A 336 6.01 76.20 -6.58
N ALA A 337 7.27 76.00 -7.00
CA ALA A 337 8.35 77.00 -7.06
C ALA A 337 8.97 77.53 -5.76
N GLN A 338 10.26 77.22 -5.53
CA GLN A 338 11.37 78.20 -5.68
C GLN A 338 12.75 77.61 -5.29
N THR A 339 13.65 77.60 -6.29
CA THR A 339 15.08 78.01 -6.26
C THR A 339 16.06 77.54 -5.16
N GLY A 340 17.18 76.96 -5.61
CA GLY A 340 18.53 77.42 -5.22
C GLY A 340 19.37 76.50 -4.30
N PRO A 341 20.72 76.50 -4.40
CA PRO A 341 21.50 75.27 -4.35
C PRO A 341 22.46 75.11 -3.16
N SER A 342 22.93 73.86 -3.02
CA SER A 342 24.27 73.42 -2.58
C SER A 342 24.82 73.91 -1.24
N ALA A 343 25.03 72.99 -0.30
CA ALA A 343 26.19 73.00 0.60
C ALA A 343 26.36 71.65 1.32
N HIS A 344 27.57 71.10 1.22
CA HIS A 344 28.39 70.53 2.30
C HIS A 344 27.90 69.29 3.07
N GLU A 345 28.69 68.21 3.00
CA GLU A 345 29.46 67.63 4.13
C GLU A 345 28.74 66.34 4.58
N GLU A 346 29.36 65.24 4.97
CA GLU A 346 30.72 64.77 5.14
C GLU A 346 30.58 63.31 5.65
N ASN A 347 31.52 62.41 5.30
CA ASN A 347 32.00 61.18 5.99
C ASN A 347 31.00 60.33 6.82
N ALA A 348 30.96 59.00 6.75
CA ALA A 348 32.04 58.02 6.66
C ALA A 348 31.47 56.63 6.32
#